data_AF-A0A352TD12-F1
#
_entry.id   AF-A0A352TD12-F1
#
_cell.length_a   1.000
_cell.length_b   1.000
_cell.length_c   1.000
_cell.angle_alpha   90.00
_cell.angle_beta   90.00
_cell.angle_gamma   90.00
#
_symmetry.space_group_name_H-M   'P 1'
#
loop_
_entity.id
_entity.type
_entity.pdbx_description
1 polymer ?
#
loop_
_entity_poly.entity_id
_entity_poly.type
_entity_poly.pdbx_seq_one_letter_code
_entity_poly.pdbx_strand_id
1 'polypeptide(L)'
;MIVTEGGKNVYPEEIEDAFQLETDIEQIMVRGYVANKETRSEELEALIYPSDDMLKRLGVSREDKLADTAVKSELEAIVSKINKGLQPYQRITKITVLDEALEMTTTKKIKRNVAN
;
A
#
# COMPACT_ATOMS: atom_id res chain seq x y z
N MET A 1 1.00 2.43 14.63
CA MET A 1 1.47 3.81 14.42
C MET A 1 2.88 3.73 13.89
N ILE A 2 3.22 4.58 12.93
CA ILE A 2 4.56 4.72 12.34
C ILE A 2 5.11 6.07 12.76
N VAL A 3 6.41 6.17 13.04
CA VAL A 3 7.02 7.43 13.48
C VAL A 3 8.04 7.84 12.44
N THR A 4 7.67 8.84 11.64
CA THR A 4 8.55 9.37 10.58
C THR A 4 9.79 10.06 11.16
N GLU A 5 10.82 10.26 10.33
CA GLU A 5 12.10 10.90 10.73
C GLU A 5 11.91 12.26 11.44
N GLY A 6 10.87 13.02 11.09
CA GLY A 6 10.53 14.29 11.72
C GLY A 6 9.78 14.19 13.06
N GLY A 7 9.64 12.99 13.64
CA GLY A 7 8.89 12.75 14.87
C GLY A 7 7.37 12.88 14.71
N LYS A 8 6.86 12.82 13.48
CA LYS A 8 5.40 12.84 13.22
C LYS A 8 4.85 11.43 13.29
N ASN A 9 3.72 11.31 13.98
CA ASN A 9 2.94 10.08 14.05
C ASN A 9 2.09 9.95 12.77
N VAL A 10 2.22 8.80 12.12
CA VAL A 10 1.38 8.39 11.00
C VAL A 10 0.56 7.18 11.43
N TYR A 11 -0.75 7.25 11.20
CA TYR A 11 -1.66 6.13 11.40
C TYR A 11 -2.00 5.53 10.03
N PRO A 12 -1.50 4.32 9.72
CA PRO A 12 -1.75 3.67 8.45
C PRO A 12 -3.22 3.59 8.06
N GLU A 13 -4.11 3.36 9.02
CA GLU A 13 -5.55 3.22 8.75
C GLU A 13 -6.16 4.50 8.20
N GLU A 14 -5.67 5.69 8.59
CA GLU A 14 -6.12 6.96 8.00
C GLU A 14 -5.71 7.10 6.52
N ILE A 15 -4.58 6.49 6.15
CA ILE A 15 -4.11 6.47 4.77
C ILE A 15 -4.88 5.43 3.98
N GLU A 16 -5.08 4.23 4.54
CA GLU A 16 -5.87 3.14 3.96
C GLU A 16 -7.32 3.60 3.69
N ASP A 17 -7.92 4.37 4.60
CA ASP A 17 -9.25 4.98 4.43
C ASP A 17 -9.36 5.89 3.21
N ALA A 18 -8.26 6.53 2.78
CA ALA A 18 -8.27 7.37 1.57
C ALA A 18 -8.49 6.55 0.28
N PHE A 19 -8.27 5.23 0.32
CA PHE A 19 -8.48 4.32 -0.80
C PHE A 19 -9.86 3.66 -0.78
N GLN A 20 -10.71 3.93 0.20
CA GLN A 20 -12.01 3.24 0.37
C GLN A 20 -12.96 3.35 -0.84
N LEU A 21 -12.78 4.37 -1.68
CA LEU A 21 -13.58 4.62 -2.89
C LEU A 21 -12.94 4.08 -4.17
N GLU A 22 -11.70 3.57 -4.09
CA GLU A 22 -10.96 3.07 -5.24
C GLU A 22 -11.32 1.60 -5.48
N THR A 23 -12.21 1.35 -6.44
CA THR A 23 -12.72 -0.01 -6.75
C THR A 23 -11.68 -0.92 -7.40
N ASP A 24 -10.62 -0.34 -7.97
CA ASP A 24 -9.53 -1.08 -8.59
C ASP A 24 -8.66 -1.80 -7.54
N ILE A 25 -8.76 -1.44 -6.26
CA ILE A 25 -7.99 -2.01 -5.16
C ILE A 25 -8.90 -2.89 -4.29
N GLU A 26 -8.56 -4.17 -4.17
CA GLU A 26 -9.34 -5.10 -3.36
C GLU A 26 -8.82 -5.19 -1.92
N GLN A 27 -7.50 -5.11 -1.72
CA GLN A 27 -6.91 -4.94 -0.40
C GLN A 27 -5.73 -3.98 -0.44
N ILE A 28 -5.56 -3.22 0.64
CA ILE A 28 -4.41 -2.36 0.85
C ILE A 28 -3.93 -2.49 2.30
N MET A 29 -2.61 -2.53 2.47
CA MET A 29 -1.96 -2.40 3.77
C MET A 29 -0.86 -1.36 3.67
N VAL A 30 -0.92 -0.35 4.53
CA VAL A 30 0.14 0.64 4.69
C VAL A 30 1.03 0.24 5.86
N ARG A 31 2.35 0.22 5.62
CA ARG A 31 3.35 -0.05 6.66
C ARG A 31 4.53 0.90 6.57
N GLY A 32 5.22 1.03 7.70
CA GLY A 32 6.50 1.74 7.74
C GLY A 32 7.59 0.81 7.25
N TYR A 33 8.57 1.36 6.54
CA TYR A 33 9.81 0.66 6.22
C TYR A 33 11.00 1.60 6.42
N VAL A 34 12.14 1.02 6.80
CA VAL A 34 13.38 1.78 6.97
C VAL A 34 13.99 2.03 5.60
N ALA A 35 13.79 3.24 5.06
CA ALA A 35 14.31 3.65 3.76
C ALA A 35 15.83 3.84 3.80
N ASN A 36 16.35 4.35 4.92
CA ASN A 36 17.78 4.50 5.15
C ASN A 36 18.17 4.00 6.54
N LYS A 37 19.05 2.99 6.59
CA LYS A 37 19.53 2.37 7.84
C LYS A 37 20.45 3.29 8.66
N GLU A 38 21.15 4.22 8.01
CA GLU A 38 22.07 5.15 8.67
C GLU A 38 21.31 6.27 9.38
N THR A 39 20.27 6.83 8.74
CA THR A 39 19.44 7.88 9.35
C THR A 39 18.23 7.34 10.12
N ARG A 40 17.96 6.03 10.04
CA ARG A 40 16.74 5.37 10.54
C ARG A 40 15.46 6.06 10.04
N SER A 41 15.50 6.58 8.81
CA SER A 41 14.34 7.21 8.21
C SER A 41 13.26 6.16 7.95
N GLU A 42 12.13 6.27 8.66
CA GLU A 42 10.93 5.50 8.36
C GLU A 42 10.11 6.23 7.29
N GLU A 43 9.90 5.56 6.17
CA GLU A 43 8.98 5.97 5.11
C GLU A 43 7.81 5.00 5.00
N LEU A 44 6.84 5.31 4.15
CA LEU A 44 5.60 4.57 4.01
C LEU A 44 5.58 3.74 2.74
N GLU A 45 5.26 2.47 2.90
CA GLU A 45 5.04 1.52 1.82
C GLU A 45 3.58 1.05 1.82
N ALA A 46 2.96 1.04 0.63
CA ALA A 46 1.64 0.43 0.42
C ALA A 46 1.79 -0.93 -0.27
N LEU A 47 1.23 -1.96 0.35
CA LEU A 47 1.10 -3.30 -0.22
C LEU A 47 -0.32 -3.39 -0.74
N ILE A 48 -0.46 -3.61 -2.05
CA ILE A 48 -1.73 -3.47 -2.76
C ILE A 48 -2.04 -4.76 -3.47
N TYR A 49 -3.20 -5.34 -3.17
CA TYR A 49 -3.78 -6.45 -3.90
C TYR A 49 -4.85 -5.89 -4.86
N PRO A 50 -4.62 -5.95 -6.19
CA PRO A 50 -5.54 -5.39 -7.17
C PRO A 50 -6.81 -6.25 -7.28
N SER A 51 -7.93 -5.59 -7.57
CA SER A 51 -9.21 -6.26 -7.80
C SER A 51 -9.23 -7.08 -9.08
N ASP A 52 -10.05 -8.13 -9.12
CA ASP A 52 -10.28 -8.91 -10.34
C ASP A 52 -10.85 -8.06 -11.49
N ASP A 53 -11.61 -7.00 -11.19
CA ASP A 53 -12.19 -6.13 -12.20
C ASP A 53 -11.11 -5.32 -12.94
N MET A 54 -10.14 -4.78 -12.18
CA MET A 54 -8.97 -4.11 -12.73
C MET A 54 -8.16 -5.05 -13.63
N LEU A 55 -7.89 -6.28 -13.17
CA LEU A 55 -7.14 -7.27 -13.95
C LEU A 55 -7.85 -7.60 -15.26
N LYS A 56 -9.17 -7.83 -15.21
CA LYS A 56 -10.00 -8.06 -16.41
C LYS A 56 -9.97 -6.88 -17.39
N ARG A 57 -10.09 -5.65 -16.87
CA ARG A 57 -10.02 -4.41 -17.68
C ARG A 57 -8.68 -4.27 -18.40
N LEU A 58 -7.59 -4.71 -17.78
CA LEU A 58 -6.24 -4.65 -18.34
C LEU A 58 -5.87 -5.91 -19.14
N GLY A 59 -6.71 -6.95 -19.14
CA GLY A 59 -6.43 -8.21 -19.83
C GLY A 59 -5.27 -9.01 -19.20
N VAL A 60 -5.05 -8.86 -17.89
CA VAL A 60 -3.98 -9.52 -17.13
C VAL A 60 -4.58 -10.65 -16.29
N SER A 61 -3.90 -11.79 -16.20
CA SER A 61 -4.32 -12.90 -15.33
C SER A 61 -3.67 -12.79 -13.95
N ARG A 62 -4.32 -13.33 -12.92
CA ARG A 62 -3.76 -13.39 -11.55
C ARG A 62 -2.44 -14.16 -11.47
N GLU A 63 -2.27 -15.13 -12.36
CA GLU A 63 -1.06 -15.97 -12.45
C GLU A 63 0.13 -15.24 -13.09
N ASP A 64 -0.12 -14.11 -13.76
CA ASP A 64 0.95 -13.25 -14.29
C ASP A 64 1.64 -12.52 -13.14
N LYS A 65 2.92 -12.20 -13.32
CA LYS A 65 3.63 -11.32 -12.39
C LYS A 65 3.04 -9.91 -12.47
N LEU A 66 2.09 -9.60 -11.59
CA LEU A 66 1.32 -8.34 -11.64
C LEU A 66 2.24 -7.12 -11.60
N ALA A 67 3.33 -7.20 -10.85
CA ALA A 67 4.35 -6.16 -10.75
C ALA A 67 5.05 -5.80 -12.08
N ASP A 68 5.09 -6.72 -13.05
CA ASP A 68 5.74 -6.56 -14.35
C ASP A 68 4.73 -6.18 -15.47
N THR A 69 3.47 -5.94 -15.11
CA THR A 69 2.38 -5.64 -16.07
C THR A 69 1.88 -4.19 -15.94
N ALA A 70 0.91 -3.81 -16.78
CA ALA A 70 0.24 -2.51 -16.72
C ALA A 70 -0.45 -2.23 -15.37
N VAL A 71 -0.73 -3.28 -14.58
CA VAL A 71 -1.35 -3.17 -13.25
C VAL A 71 -0.55 -2.25 -12.34
N LYS A 72 0.77 -2.42 -12.30
CA LYS A 72 1.64 -1.60 -11.44
C LYS A 72 1.51 -0.11 -11.78
N SER A 73 1.54 0.25 -13.06
CA SER A 73 1.44 1.64 -13.49
C SER A 73 0.09 2.29 -13.14
N GLU A 74 -1.00 1.55 -13.28
CA GLU A 74 -2.33 2.03 -12.86
C GLU A 74 -2.41 2.21 -11.34
N LEU A 75 -1.84 1.29 -10.56
CA LEU A 75 -1.75 1.43 -9.10
C LEU A 75 -0.87 2.62 -8.69
N GLU A 76 0.25 2.87 -9.36
CA GLU A 76 1.08 4.06 -9.14
C GLU A 76 0.30 5.36 -9.42
N ALA A 77 -0.55 5.37 -10.45
CA ALA A 77 -1.39 6.52 -10.75
C ALA A 77 -2.43 6.78 -9.65
N ILE A 78 -3.08 5.73 -9.14
CA ILE A 78 -4.03 5.81 -8.01
C ILE A 78 -3.31 6.33 -6.76
N VAL A 79 -2.18 5.72 -6.38
CA VAL A 79 -1.40 6.15 -5.21
C VAL A 79 -0.91 7.59 -5.36
N SER A 80 -0.48 8.00 -6.55
CA SER A 80 -0.08 9.38 -6.84
C SER A 80 -1.23 10.37 -6.66
N LYS A 81 -2.44 10.00 -7.10
CA LYS A 81 -3.66 10.80 -6.89
C LYS A 81 -3.97 10.95 -5.39
N ILE A 82 -3.93 9.87 -4.62
CA ILE A 82 -4.16 9.92 -3.17
C ILE A 82 -3.07 10.72 -2.44
N ASN A 83 -1.80 10.54 -2.80
CA ASN A 83 -0.65 11.27 -2.24
C ASN A 83 -0.76 12.79 -2.37
N LYS A 84 -1.49 13.31 -3.36
CA LYS A 84 -1.75 14.76 -3.51
C LYS A 84 -2.64 15.32 -2.40
N GLY A 85 -3.51 14.49 -1.82
CA GLY A 85 -4.37 14.85 -0.68
C GLY A 85 -3.70 14.65 0.68
N LEU A 86 -2.58 13.92 0.74
CA LEU A 86 -1.87 13.61 1.98
C LEU A 86 -0.81 14.66 2.32
N GLN A 87 -0.54 14.83 3.61
CA GLN A 87 0.59 15.62 4.09
C GLN A 87 1.92 15.02 3.61
N PRO A 88 2.99 15.81 3.42
CA PRO A 88 4.26 15.31 2.91
C PRO A 88 4.81 14.08 3.65
N TYR A 89 4.64 14.03 4.98
CA TYR A 89 5.09 12.93 5.84
C TYR A 89 4.14 11.72 5.86
N GLN A 90 2.94 11.82 5.28
CA GLN A 90 1.97 10.74 5.11
C GLN A 90 2.01 10.11 3.71
N ARG A 91 2.85 10.64 2.81
CA ARG A 91 2.91 10.15 1.43
C ARG A 91 3.52 8.76 1.37
N ILE A 92 2.87 7.90 0.62
CA ILE A 92 3.41 6.59 0.26
C ILE A 92 4.56 6.82 -0.72
N THR A 93 5.76 6.37 -0.36
CA THR A 93 6.95 6.52 -1.20
C THR A 93 7.28 5.25 -1.98
N LYS A 94 6.70 4.12 -1.56
CA LYS A 94 6.89 2.82 -2.21
C LYS A 94 5.58 2.06 -2.32
N ILE A 95 5.39 1.39 -3.45
CA ILE A 95 4.30 0.43 -3.63
C ILE A 95 4.85 -0.96 -3.86
N THR A 96 4.13 -1.97 -3.38
CA THR A 96 4.37 -3.37 -3.68
C THR A 96 3.05 -3.99 -4.12
N VAL A 97 3.02 -4.49 -5.36
CA VAL A 97 1.86 -5.23 -5.87
C VAL A 97 1.91 -6.65 -5.30
N LEU A 98 0.80 -7.11 -4.74
CA LEU A 98 0.65 -8.44 -4.18
C LEU A 98 0.03 -9.36 -5.21
N ASP A 99 0.63 -10.53 -5.40
CA ASP A 99 0.08 -11.60 -6.25
C ASP A 99 -1.03 -12.38 -5.52
N GLU A 100 -0.99 -12.41 -4.19
CA GLU A 100 -1.95 -13.09 -3.32
C GLU A 100 -2.56 -12.13 -2.28
N ALA A 101 -3.80 -12.39 -1.90
CA ALA A 101 -4.49 -11.62 -0.87
C ALA A 101 -3.80 -11.78 0.50
N LEU A 102 -3.81 -10.72 1.31
CA LEU A 102 -3.27 -10.74 2.67
C LEU A 102 -4.14 -11.61 3.58
N GLU A 103 -3.50 -12.42 4.43
CA GLU A 103 -4.19 -13.22 5.45
C GLU A 103 -4.96 -12.30 6.42
N MET A 104 -6.29 -12.34 6.33
CA MET A 104 -7.17 -11.68 7.28
C MET A 104 -7.23 -12.52 8.56
N THR A 105 -7.00 -11.91 9.73
CA THR A 105 -7.34 -12.60 10.99
C THR A 105 -8.87 -12.73 11.10
N THR A 106 -9.36 -13.72 11.86
CA THR A 106 -10.79 -14.03 12.07
C THR A 106 -11.64 -12.87 12.61
N THR A 107 -11.04 -11.72 12.91
CA THR A 107 -11.71 -10.46 13.28
C THR A 107 -11.69 -9.39 12.16
N LYS A 108 -11.39 -9.78 10.91
CA LYS A 108 -11.18 -8.86 9.76
C LYS A 108 -10.09 -7.80 9.97
N LYS A 109 -9.12 -8.05 10.87
CA LYS A 109 -7.97 -7.17 11.08
C LYS A 109 -6.72 -7.73 10.41
N ILE A 110 -5.95 -6.85 9.77
CA ILE A 110 -4.66 -7.17 9.16
C ILE A 110 -3.64 -7.51 10.26
N LYS A 111 -2.97 -8.66 10.18
CA LYS A 111 -1.99 -9.14 11.17
C LYS A 111 -0.63 -8.47 10.93
N ARG A 112 -0.27 -7.46 11.73
CA ARG A 112 1.09 -6.90 11.73
C ARG A 112 1.97 -7.68 12.71
N ASN A 113 2.71 -8.69 12.23
CA ASN A 113 3.70 -9.38 13.06
C ASN A 113 4.88 -8.43 13.33
N VAL A 114 4.93 -7.86 14.52
CA VAL A 114 6.10 -7.15 15.06
C VAL A 114 7.04 -8.22 15.64
N ALA A 115 8.14 -8.52 14.95
CA ALA A 115 9.22 -9.30 15.56
C ALA A 115 10.01 -8.36 16.47
N ASN A 116 10.03 -8.67 17.77
CA ASN A 116 10.91 -8.04 18.76
C ASN A 116 12.37 -8.45 18.54
#